data_AF-A0A2N2KXI3-F1
#
_entry.id   AF-A0A2N2KXI3-F1
#
_cell.length_a   1.000
_cell.length_b   1.000
_cell.length_c   1.000
_cell.angle_alpha   90.00
_cell.angle_beta   90.00
_cell.angle_gamma   90.00
#
_symmetry.space_group_name_H-M   'P 1'
#
loop_
_entity.id
_entity.type
_entity.pdbx_description
1 polymer ?
#
loop_
_entity_poly.entity_id
_entity_poly.type
_entity_poly.pdbx_seq_one_letter_code
_entity_poly.pdbx_strand_id
1 'polypeptide(L)'
;MVNQELLAPCGLYCGVCGIYYASESGDENLKEKLALAYGDTPDKIKCKGCRSASPYWYCAVCGIKSCVIEKGYVGCHQCESFPCDKIDNYPIPAAKNNILRTIPLWRELGTEEFVRAEEKLFSCNNCGTMLFRGARKCRQCGTLKG
;
A
#
# COMPACT_ATOMS: atom_id res chain seq x y z
N MET A 1 -17.01 0.70 7.20
CA MET A 1 -16.43 2.06 7.07
C MET A 1 -14.96 1.91 6.73
N VAL A 2 -14.47 2.65 5.74
CA VAL A 2 -13.06 2.58 5.29
C VAL A 2 -12.14 3.27 6.30
N ASN A 3 -11.04 2.60 6.70
CA ASN A 3 -10.00 3.23 7.51
C ASN A 3 -9.19 4.25 6.69
N GLN A 4 -9.35 5.53 7.03
CA GLN A 4 -8.70 6.66 6.35
C GLN A 4 -7.17 6.66 6.47
N GLU A 5 -6.62 6.07 7.54
CA GLU A 5 -5.16 5.99 7.75
C GLU A 5 -4.48 5.10 6.72
N LEU A 6 -5.23 4.15 6.15
CA LEU A 6 -4.75 3.18 5.17
C LEU A 6 -4.94 3.64 3.71
N LEU A 7 -5.67 4.72 3.49
CA LEU A 7 -5.87 5.27 2.15
C LEU A 7 -4.60 5.96 1.68
N ALA A 8 -3.73 5.23 1.00
CA ALA A 8 -2.49 5.77 0.50
C ALA A 8 -2.74 6.81 -0.61
N PRO A 9 -2.25 8.06 -0.50
CA PRO A 9 -2.44 9.09 -1.54
C PRO A 9 -2.08 8.63 -2.95
N CYS A 10 -1.04 7.81 -3.08
CA CYS A 10 -0.57 7.25 -4.35
C CYS A 10 -1.41 6.07 -4.88
N GLY A 11 -2.44 5.62 -4.18
CA GLY A 11 -3.25 4.46 -4.56
C GLY A 11 -2.62 3.10 -4.19
N LEU A 12 -1.43 3.07 -3.57
CA LEU A 12 -0.86 1.85 -2.99
C LEU A 12 -1.52 1.53 -1.64
N TYR A 13 -2.82 1.19 -1.66
CA TYR A 13 -3.66 0.97 -0.46
C TYR A 13 -2.93 0.24 0.67
N CYS A 14 -2.81 0.84 1.87
CA CYS A 14 -1.93 0.30 2.92
C CYS A 14 -2.44 -1.00 3.53
N GLY A 15 -3.74 -1.31 3.46
CA GLY A 15 -4.30 -2.57 3.97
C GLY A 15 -3.71 -3.82 3.32
N VAL A 16 -3.04 -3.67 2.18
CA VAL A 16 -2.32 -4.75 1.48
C VAL A 16 -0.82 -4.44 1.33
N CYS A 17 -0.27 -3.53 2.14
CA CYS A 17 1.16 -3.21 2.16
C CYS A 17 1.94 -4.24 3.00
N GLY A 18 3.09 -4.70 2.51
CA GLY A 18 3.94 -5.66 3.23
C GLY A 18 4.46 -5.14 4.57
N ILE A 19 4.86 -3.86 4.64
CA ILE A 19 5.33 -3.24 5.90
C ILE A 19 4.21 -3.18 6.93
N TYR A 20 3.02 -2.68 6.52
CA TYR A 20 1.85 -2.62 7.40
C TYR A 20 1.43 -4.03 7.86
N TYR A 21 1.34 -4.98 6.94
CA TYR A 21 1.04 -6.38 7.26
C TYR A 21 2.02 -6.96 8.27
N ALA A 22 3.33 -6.77 8.08
CA ALA A 22 4.36 -7.28 8.99
C ALA A 22 4.27 -6.65 10.38
N SER A 23 3.96 -5.35 10.44
CA SER A 23 3.74 -4.65 11.71
C SER A 23 2.51 -5.16 12.45
N GLU A 24 1.37 -5.33 11.76
CA GLU A 24 0.10 -5.75 12.39
C GLU A 24 0.09 -7.23 12.78
N SER A 25 0.65 -8.10 11.94
CA SER A 25 0.67 -9.54 12.19
C SER A 25 1.76 -9.99 13.18
N GLY A 26 2.77 -9.16 13.43
CA GLY A 26 3.95 -9.57 14.20
C GLY A 26 4.80 -10.64 13.51
N ASP A 27 4.74 -10.74 12.18
CA ASP A 27 5.49 -11.75 11.40
C ASP A 27 7.00 -11.39 11.36
N GLU A 28 7.74 -11.87 12.36
CA GLU A 28 9.17 -11.57 12.53
C GLU A 28 10.01 -11.96 11.30
N ASN A 29 9.74 -13.13 10.69
CA ASN A 29 10.42 -13.57 9.47
C ASN A 29 10.19 -12.61 8.28
N LEU A 30 9.01 -11.99 8.20
CA LEU A 30 8.73 -10.98 7.18
C LEU A 30 9.38 -9.64 7.54
N LYS A 31 9.39 -9.25 8.83
CA LYS A 31 10.08 -8.04 9.28
C LYS A 31 11.58 -8.10 8.96
N GLU A 32 12.24 -9.23 9.20
CA GLU A 32 13.65 -9.42 8.84
C GLU A 32 13.92 -9.20 7.35
N LYS A 33 13.10 -9.80 6.49
CA LYS A 33 13.24 -9.67 5.04
C LYS A 33 13.00 -8.23 4.56
N LEU A 34 12.00 -7.57 5.13
CA LEU A 34 11.69 -6.18 4.78
C LEU A 34 12.76 -5.22 5.33
N ALA A 35 13.23 -5.42 6.55
CA ALA A 35 14.32 -4.66 7.14
C ALA A 35 15.56 -4.71 6.24
N LEU A 36 15.98 -5.91 5.81
CA LEU A 36 17.08 -6.06 4.86
C LEU A 36 16.84 -5.30 3.54
N ALA A 37 15.64 -5.43 2.97
CA ALA A 37 15.29 -4.78 1.70
C ALA A 37 15.26 -3.24 1.77
N TYR A 38 14.95 -2.68 2.94
CA TYR A 38 14.89 -1.24 3.16
C TYR A 38 16.15 -0.67 3.85
N GLY A 39 17.16 -1.50 4.12
CA GLY A 39 18.38 -1.08 4.82
C GLY A 39 18.13 -0.66 6.26
N ASP A 40 17.24 -1.38 6.96
CA ASP A 40 16.81 -1.08 8.32
C ASP A 40 16.88 -2.31 9.24
N THR A 41 16.36 -2.20 10.46
CA THR A 41 16.29 -3.31 11.43
C THR A 41 14.85 -3.82 11.64
N PRO A 42 14.65 -5.10 11.99
CA PRO A 42 13.30 -5.68 12.15
C PRO A 42 12.41 -4.91 13.14
N ASP A 43 12.99 -4.38 14.22
CA ASP A 43 12.30 -3.62 15.25
C ASP A 43 11.76 -2.25 14.78
N LYS A 44 12.26 -1.76 13.64
CA LYS A 44 11.78 -0.53 12.99
C LYS A 44 10.72 -0.78 11.92
N ILE A 45 10.40 -2.04 11.61
CA ILE A 45 9.25 -2.40 10.77
C ILE A 45 7.95 -2.22 11.58
N LYS A 46 7.63 -0.95 11.83
CA LYS A 46 6.47 -0.46 12.58
C LYS A 46 5.74 0.57 11.72
N CYS A 47 4.46 0.32 11.47
CA CYS A 47 3.63 1.17 10.62
C CYS A 47 2.16 0.98 10.98
N LYS A 48 1.43 2.10 11.13
CA LYS A 48 -0.03 2.13 11.32
C LYS A 48 -0.79 2.65 10.10
N GLY A 49 -0.11 2.78 8.96
CA GLY A 49 -0.66 3.33 7.72
C GLY A 49 -0.01 4.65 7.35
N CYS A 50 0.11 4.94 6.05
CA CYS A 50 0.88 6.09 5.60
C CYS A 50 0.25 7.45 5.96
N ARG A 51 -1.05 7.50 6.29
CA ARG A 51 -1.74 8.69 6.80
C ARG A 51 -1.93 8.69 8.32
N SER A 52 -1.53 7.62 9.02
CA SER A 52 -1.56 7.59 10.48
C SER A 52 -0.52 8.54 11.09
N ALA A 53 -0.59 8.70 12.41
CA ALA A 53 0.47 9.36 13.19
C ALA A 53 1.79 8.56 13.23
N SER A 54 1.79 7.28 12.85
CA SER A 54 2.96 6.40 12.86
C SER A 54 3.18 5.69 11.51
N PRO A 55 3.51 6.46 10.44
CA PRO A 55 3.87 5.86 9.16
C PRO A 55 5.30 5.31 9.21
N TYR A 56 5.58 4.31 8.38
CA TYR A 56 6.97 3.89 8.14
C TYR A 56 7.77 5.04 7.50
N TRP A 57 9.08 5.13 7.79
CA TRP A 57 9.92 6.28 7.41
C TRP A 57 9.85 6.62 5.91
N TYR A 58 9.80 5.60 5.05
CA TYR A 58 9.71 5.79 3.60
C TYR A 58 8.43 6.54 3.19
N CYS A 59 7.32 6.28 3.89
CA CYS A 59 6.07 7.00 3.69
C CYS A 59 6.04 8.36 4.40
N ALA A 60 6.84 8.55 5.45
CA ALA A 60 6.94 9.82 6.17
C ALA A 60 7.57 10.92 5.30
N VAL A 61 8.56 10.56 4.46
CA VAL A 61 9.29 11.49 3.58
C VAL A 61 8.78 11.47 2.12
N CYS A 62 7.64 10.83 1.85
CA CYS A 62 7.16 10.61 0.49
C CYS A 62 6.63 11.92 -0.15
N GLY A 63 7.27 12.37 -1.23
CA GLY A 63 6.86 13.59 -1.94
C GLY A 63 5.46 13.54 -2.58
N ILE A 64 4.90 12.36 -2.86
CA ILE A 64 3.50 12.23 -3.31
C ILE A 64 2.54 12.58 -2.16
N LYS A 65 2.86 12.15 -0.93
CA LYS A 65 2.05 12.47 0.25
C LYS A 65 2.04 13.98 0.50
N SER A 66 3.20 14.63 0.48
CA SER A 66 3.30 16.08 0.63
C SER A 66 2.50 16.82 -0.45
N CYS A 67 2.64 16.42 -1.72
CA CYS A 67 1.93 17.05 -2.83
C CYS A 67 0.40 16.96 -2.71
N VAL A 68 -0.13 15.82 -2.24
CA VAL A 68 -1.57 15.65 -2.04
C VAL A 68 -2.08 16.51 -0.88
N ILE A 69 -1.30 16.63 0.21
CA ILE A 69 -1.62 17.50 1.35
C ILE A 69 -1.66 18.96 0.90
N GLU A 70 -0.63 19.42 0.18
CA GLU A 70 -0.55 20.81 -0.33
C GLU A 70 -1.72 21.17 -1.24
N LYS A 71 -2.23 20.21 -2.02
CA LYS A 71 -3.39 20.40 -2.91
C LYS A 71 -4.74 20.26 -2.20
N GLY A 72 -4.76 19.91 -0.91
CA GLY A 72 -6.01 19.63 -0.20
C GLY A 72 -6.74 18.38 -0.72
N TYR A 73 -6.02 17.47 -1.35
CA TYR A 73 -6.59 16.24 -1.89
C TYR A 73 -6.57 15.13 -0.83
N VAL A 74 -7.51 14.20 -0.98
CA VAL A 74 -7.44 12.87 -0.39
C VAL A 74 -6.35 12.09 -1.13
N GLY A 75 -6.42 11.93 -2.45
CA GLY A 75 -5.40 11.16 -3.17
C GLY A 75 -5.24 11.56 -4.62
N CYS A 76 -4.27 10.94 -5.30
CA CYS A 76 -4.00 11.22 -6.71
C CYS A 76 -5.19 10.95 -7.64
N HIS A 77 -6.20 10.19 -7.19
CA HIS A 77 -7.45 10.00 -7.93
C HIS A 77 -8.20 11.32 -8.21
N GLN A 78 -8.03 12.33 -7.36
CA GLN A 78 -8.60 13.67 -7.55
C GLN A 78 -7.73 14.60 -8.43
N CYS A 79 -6.52 14.18 -8.80
CA CYS A 79 -5.60 15.02 -9.56
C CYS A 79 -5.83 14.86 -11.07
N GLU A 80 -6.30 15.91 -11.73
CA GLU A 80 -6.51 15.92 -13.19
C GLU A 80 -5.22 15.68 -13.98
N SER A 81 -4.08 16.13 -13.46
CA SER A 81 -2.76 15.90 -14.07
C SER A 81 -2.21 14.48 -13.90
N PHE A 82 -2.99 13.52 -13.39
CA PHE A 82 -2.51 12.14 -13.23
C PHE A 82 -2.57 11.36 -14.56
N PRO A 83 -1.53 10.59 -14.94
CA PRO A 83 -0.22 10.49 -14.29
C PRO A 83 0.63 11.74 -14.53
N CYS A 84 1.38 12.18 -13.52
CA CYS A 84 2.30 13.31 -13.60
C CYS A 84 3.74 12.88 -13.37
N ASP A 85 4.69 13.81 -13.51
CA ASP A 85 6.13 13.57 -13.35
C ASP A 85 6.52 12.82 -12.06
N LYS A 86 5.82 13.05 -10.94
CA LYS A 86 6.10 12.32 -9.68
C LYS A 86 5.79 10.83 -9.77
N ILE A 87 4.79 10.47 -10.59
CA ILE A 87 4.39 9.09 -10.87
C ILE A 87 5.25 8.51 -11.99
N ASP A 88 5.54 9.30 -13.02
CA ASP A 88 6.36 8.85 -14.13
C ASP A 88 7.81 8.55 -13.73
N ASN A 89 8.35 9.32 -12.78
CA ASN A 89 9.68 9.12 -12.22
C ASN A 89 9.68 8.29 -10.93
N TYR A 90 8.59 7.57 -10.62
CA TYR A 90 8.55 6.77 -9.40
C TYR A 90 9.60 5.64 -9.45
N PRO A 91 10.50 5.53 -8.45
CA PRO A 91 11.74 4.77 -8.58
C PRO A 91 11.56 3.25 -8.55
N ILE A 92 10.39 2.75 -8.16
CA ILE A 92 10.12 1.32 -8.03
C ILE A 92 9.11 0.88 -9.11
N PRO A 93 9.53 0.24 -10.21
CA PRO A 93 8.66 -0.07 -11.35
C PRO A 93 7.40 -0.88 -10.97
N ALA A 94 7.52 -1.89 -10.12
CA ALA A 94 6.38 -2.69 -9.68
C ALA A 94 5.33 -1.86 -8.90
N ALA A 95 5.80 -0.90 -8.11
CA ALA A 95 4.92 0.03 -7.39
C ALA A 95 4.34 1.08 -8.35
N LYS A 96 5.12 1.61 -9.30
CA LYS A 96 4.63 2.50 -10.37
C LYS A 96 3.48 1.85 -11.14
N ASN A 97 3.64 0.60 -11.57
CA ASN A 97 2.58 -0.14 -12.28
C ASN A 97 1.32 -0.30 -11.42
N ASN A 98 1.47 -0.54 -10.11
CA ASN A 98 0.31 -0.56 -9.22
C ASN A 98 -0.35 0.81 -9.09
N ILE A 99 0.42 1.90 -8.95
CA ILE A 99 -0.13 3.28 -8.90
C ILE A 99 -0.93 3.58 -10.18
N LEU A 100 -0.36 3.26 -11.35
CA LEU A 100 -1.00 3.46 -12.66
C LEU A 100 -2.29 2.64 -12.82
N ARG A 101 -2.39 1.47 -12.17
CA ARG A 101 -3.62 0.67 -12.12
C ARG A 101 -4.63 1.20 -11.11
N THR A 102 -4.20 1.54 -9.90
CA THR A 102 -5.10 1.80 -8.78
C THR A 102 -5.72 3.19 -8.81
N ILE A 103 -5.00 4.20 -9.32
CA ILE A 103 -5.54 5.57 -9.33
C ILE A 103 -6.72 5.73 -10.29
N PRO A 104 -6.69 5.25 -11.55
CA PRO A 104 -7.87 5.28 -12.42
C PRO A 104 -9.03 4.48 -11.82
N LEU A 105 -8.76 3.29 -11.29
CA LEU A 105 -9.76 2.45 -10.63
C LEU A 105 -10.41 3.16 -9.44
N TRP A 106 -9.63 3.84 -8.61
CA TRP A 106 -10.14 4.61 -7.47
C TRP A 106 -10.98 5.81 -7.92
N ARG A 107 -10.57 6.50 -9.00
CA ARG A 107 -11.36 7.58 -9.60
C ARG A 107 -12.72 7.08 -10.09
N GLU A 108 -12.77 5.91 -10.71
CA GLU A 108 -13.99 5.32 -11.27
C GLU A 108 -14.93 4.77 -10.19
N LEU A 109 -14.40 3.97 -9.26
CA LEU A 109 -15.22 3.25 -8.27
C LEU A 109 -15.63 4.10 -7.06
N GLY A 110 -14.87 5.16 -6.79
CA GLY A 110 -14.93 5.83 -5.49
C GLY A 110 -14.26 5.01 -4.37
N THR A 111 -14.11 5.63 -3.21
CA THR A 111 -13.22 5.12 -2.15
C THR A 111 -13.62 3.78 -1.55
N GLU A 112 -14.90 3.55 -1.29
CA GLU A 112 -15.33 2.32 -0.63
C GLU A 112 -15.16 1.09 -1.54
N GLU A 113 -15.63 1.18 -2.78
CA GLU A 113 -15.53 0.10 -3.74
C GLU A 113 -14.08 -0.13 -4.21
N PHE A 114 -13.27 0.92 -4.29
CA PHE A 114 -11.82 0.80 -4.51
C PHE A 114 -11.15 -0.06 -3.44
N VAL A 115 -11.43 0.23 -2.15
CA VAL A 115 -10.85 -0.52 -1.03
C VAL A 115 -11.30 -1.98 -1.08
N ARG A 116 -12.59 -2.23 -1.30
CA ARG A 116 -13.12 -3.60 -1.45
C ARG A 116 -12.47 -4.34 -2.61
N ALA A 117 -12.24 -3.67 -3.74
CA ALA A 117 -11.58 -4.24 -4.90
C ALA A 117 -10.12 -4.63 -4.60
N GLU A 118 -9.36 -3.76 -3.92
CA GLU A 118 -7.99 -4.08 -3.50
C GLU A 118 -7.96 -5.21 -2.47
N GLU A 119 -8.81 -5.18 -1.44
CA GLU A 119 -8.89 -6.25 -0.45
C GLU A 119 -9.23 -7.59 -1.10
N LYS A 120 -10.22 -7.62 -1.99
CA LYS A 120 -10.58 -8.81 -2.76
C LYS A 120 -9.42 -9.30 -3.61
N LEU A 121 -8.76 -8.40 -4.35
CA LEU A 121 -7.61 -8.75 -5.19
C LEU A 121 -6.47 -9.38 -4.38
N PHE A 122 -6.24 -8.93 -3.16
CA PHE A 122 -5.19 -9.44 -2.29
C PHE A 122 -5.67 -10.44 -1.24
N SER A 123 -6.89 -10.96 -1.33
CA SER A 123 -7.36 -12.07 -0.50
C SER A 123 -6.89 -13.42 -1.04
N CYS A 124 -6.78 -14.43 -0.19
CA CYS A 124 -6.49 -15.80 -0.61
C CYS A 124 -7.74 -16.44 -1.21
N ASN A 125 -7.65 -16.98 -2.42
CA ASN A 125 -8.78 -17.62 -3.11
C ASN A 125 -9.29 -18.90 -2.43
N ASN A 126 -8.53 -19.47 -1.49
CA ASN A 126 -8.90 -20.68 -0.77
C ASN A 126 -9.44 -20.39 0.63
N CYS A 127 -8.70 -19.62 1.45
CA CYS A 127 -9.09 -19.37 2.84
C CYS A 127 -9.58 -17.94 3.14
N GLY A 128 -9.63 -17.05 2.14
CA GLY A 128 -10.06 -15.66 2.30
C GLY A 128 -9.08 -14.73 3.03
N THR A 129 -8.03 -15.28 3.67
CA THR A 129 -7.05 -14.48 4.42
C THR A 129 -6.41 -13.40 3.59
N MET A 130 -6.28 -12.20 4.16
CA MET A 130 -5.60 -11.08 3.53
C MET A 130 -4.12 -11.35 3.30
N LEU A 131 -3.66 -11.03 2.09
CA LEU A 131 -2.26 -11.09 1.69
C LEU A 131 -1.74 -9.67 1.48
N PHE A 132 -0.43 -9.51 1.56
CA PHE A 132 0.23 -8.29 1.16
C PHE A 132 0.63 -8.35 -0.32
N ARG A 133 0.75 -7.18 -0.96
CA ARG A 133 1.28 -7.02 -2.32
C ARG A 133 2.64 -7.70 -2.48
N GLY A 134 2.72 -8.63 -3.41
CA GLY A 134 3.94 -9.41 -3.69
C GLY A 134 4.03 -10.74 -2.94
N ALA A 135 3.04 -11.11 -2.12
CA ALA A 135 2.97 -12.45 -1.54
C ALA A 135 2.79 -13.51 -2.62
N ARG A 136 3.71 -14.49 -2.69
CA ARG A 136 3.66 -15.61 -3.67
C ARG A 136 2.76 -16.77 -3.23
N LYS A 137 2.54 -16.90 -1.91
CA LYS A 137 1.69 -17.93 -1.30
C LYS A 137 1.00 -17.38 -0.07
N CYS A 138 -0.16 -17.94 0.25
CA CYS A 138 -0.87 -17.66 1.49
C CYS A 138 -0.04 -18.15 2.68
N ARG A 139 0.16 -17.28 3.67
CA ARG A 139 0.88 -17.63 4.91
C ARG A 139 0.05 -18.49 5.86
N GLN A 140 -1.28 -18.52 5.68
CA GLN A 140 -2.18 -19.32 6.52
C GLN A 140 -2.42 -20.73 5.96
N CYS A 141 -2.74 -20.88 4.68
CA CYS A 141 -3.08 -22.19 4.10
C CYS A 141 -2.12 -22.68 2.99
N GLY A 142 -1.07 -21.93 2.67
CA GLY A 142 -0.06 -22.33 1.68
C GLY A 142 -0.48 -22.21 0.21
N THR A 143 -1.75 -21.91 -0.10
CA THR A 143 -2.23 -21.73 -1.48
C THR A 143 -1.40 -20.70 -2.25
N LEU A 144 -0.95 -21.03 -3.45
CA LEU A 144 -0.18 -20.12 -4.31
C LEU A 144 -1.07 -18.95 -4.77
N LYS A 145 -0.49 -17.75 -4.83
CA LYS A 145 -1.16 -16.58 -5.41
C LYS A 145 -0.92 -16.62 -6.92
N GLY A 146 -1.99 -16.81 -7.67
CA GLY A 146 -2.00 -16.70 -9.13
C GLY A 146 -1.86 -15.27 -9.61
#